data_AF-A0AAW8KNF1-F1
#
_entry.id   AF-A0AAW8KNF1-F1
#
_cell.length_a   1.000
_cell.length_b   1.000
_cell.length_c   1.000
_cell.angle_alpha   90.00
_cell.angle_beta   90.00
_cell.angle_gamma   90.00
#
_symmetry.space_group_name_H-M   'P 1'
#
loop_
_entity.id
_entity.type
_entity.pdbx_description
1 polymer ?
#
loop_
_entity_poly.entity_id
_entity_poly.type
_entity_poly.pdbx_seq_one_letter_code
_entity_poly.pdbx_strand_id
1 'polypeptide(L)' 'VLDRLSFVTEFLGGSVDVSGDYPAWEYKADSDMRELMVQTYRDLFKEEPQIQAIHAGLECGIFSGKIEGLDCIS' A
#
# COMPACT_ATOMS: atom_id res chain seq x y z
N VAL A 1 -14.31 -3.45 -9.88
CA VAL A 1 -13.99 -2.73 -11.13
C VAL A 1 -13.79 -3.70 -12.28
N LEU A 2 -13.02 -4.77 -12.08
CA LEU A 2 -12.84 -5.85 -13.06
C LEU A 2 -14.17 -6.41 -13.58
N ASP A 3 -15.12 -6.73 -12.71
CA ASP A 3 -16.44 -7.25 -13.16
C ASP A 3 -17.16 -6.32 -14.14
N ARG A 4 -17.04 -5.00 -13.95
CA ARG A 4 -17.63 -4.01 -14.85
C ARG A 4 -16.90 -3.96 -16.18
N LEU A 5 -15.56 -4.07 -16.17
CA LEU A 5 -14.72 -4.10 -17.36
C LEU A 5 -14.94 -5.39 -18.17
N SER A 6 -15.02 -6.54 -17.51
CA SER A 6 -15.33 -7.83 -18.12
C SER A 6 -16.71 -7.79 -18.75
N PHE A 7 -17.73 -7.33 -18.02
CA PHE A 7 -19.10 -7.26 -18.52
C PHE A 7 -19.22 -6.46 -19.83
N VAL A 8 -18.65 -5.25 -19.87
CA VAL A 8 -18.75 -4.39 -21.07
C VAL A 8 -17.93 -4.97 -22.23
N THR A 9 -16.74 -5.48 -21.96
CA THR A 9 -15.84 -6.01 -23.00
C THR A 9 -16.42 -7.26 -23.65
N GLU A 10 -16.90 -8.21 -22.83
CA GLU A 10 -17.52 -9.45 -23.31
C GLU A 10 -18.84 -9.18 -24.04
N PHE A 11 -19.67 -8.25 -23.54
CA PHE A 11 -20.91 -7.85 -24.21
C PHE A 11 -20.67 -7.32 -25.63
N LEU A 12 -19.53 -6.68 -25.87
CA LEU A 12 -19.12 -6.17 -27.18
C LEU A 12 -18.32 -7.18 -28.02
N GLY A 13 -18.17 -8.42 -27.56
CA GLY A 13 -17.44 -9.49 -28.26
C GLY A 13 -15.92 -9.46 -28.10
N GLY A 14 -15.40 -8.68 -27.15
CA GLY A 14 -13.98 -8.65 -26.80
C GLY A 14 -13.59 -9.69 -25.75
N SER A 15 -12.32 -9.65 -25.33
CA SER A 15 -11.78 -10.47 -24.23
C SER A 15 -10.98 -9.61 -23.26
N VAL A 16 -10.90 -10.04 -21.99
CA VAL A 16 -10.16 -9.35 -20.91
C VAL A 16 -9.14 -10.31 -20.33
N ASP A 17 -7.91 -9.83 -20.16
CA ASP A 17 -6.84 -10.51 -19.42
C ASP A 17 -6.34 -9.59 -18.30
N VAL A 18 -6.05 -10.16 -17.13
CA VAL A 18 -5.62 -9.42 -15.94
C VAL A 18 -4.31 -10.02 -15.44
N SER A 19 -3.32 -9.17 -15.27
CA SER A 19 -2.00 -9.56 -14.76
C SER A 19 -1.41 -8.47 -13.88
N GLY A 20 -0.43 -8.84 -13.05
CA GLY A 20 0.28 -7.90 -12.19
C GLY A 20 -0.52 -7.41 -10.98
N ASP A 21 -1.48 -8.21 -10.49
CA ASP A 21 -2.19 -7.89 -9.26
C ASP A 21 -1.23 -7.89 -8.06
N TYR A 22 -1.35 -6.88 -7.20
CA TYR A 22 -0.55 -6.74 -5.99
C TYR A 22 -1.41 -6.19 -4.84
N PRO A 23 -1.18 -6.65 -3.60
CA PRO A 23 -1.95 -6.21 -2.46
C PRO A 23 -1.70 -4.74 -2.15
N ALA A 24 -2.75 -4.07 -1.67
CA ALA A 24 -2.61 -2.75 -1.07
C ALA A 24 -1.80 -2.85 0.24
N TRP A 25 -1.10 -1.77 0.57
CA TRP A 25 -0.50 -1.62 1.89
C TRP A 25 -1.47 -0.84 2.80
N GLU A 26 -2.10 -1.54 3.74
CA GLU A 26 -3.07 -0.92 4.64
C GLU A 26 -2.40 -0.16 5.79
N TYR A 27 -3.05 0.94 6.18
CA TYR A 27 -2.59 1.73 7.31
C TYR A 27 -2.75 0.94 8.62
N LYS A 28 -1.62 0.69 9.30
CA LYS A 28 -1.60 0.10 10.63
C LYS A 28 -1.72 1.21 11.68
N ALA A 29 -2.84 1.25 12.40
CA ALA A 29 -3.07 2.27 13.42
C ALA A 29 -2.02 2.22 14.53
N ASP A 30 -1.70 1.02 15.00
CA ASP A 30 -0.68 0.78 16.04
C ASP A 30 0.62 0.27 15.39
N SER A 31 1.63 1.14 15.31
CA SER A 31 2.92 0.85 14.67
C SER A 31 4.06 1.44 15.49
N ASP A 32 4.72 0.58 16.26
CA ASP A 32 5.90 0.93 17.07
C ASP A 32 7.03 1.44 16.16
N MET A 33 7.15 0.89 14.95
CA MET A 33 8.18 1.31 13.99
C MET A 33 7.93 2.74 13.49
N ARG A 34 6.67 3.12 13.27
CA ARG A 34 6.33 4.49 12.89
C ARG A 34 6.64 5.48 14.01
N GLU A 35 6.32 5.14 15.26
CA GLU A 35 6.64 6.00 16.41
C GLU A 35 8.14 6.23 16.54
N LEU A 36 8.93 5.15 16.43
CA LEU A 36 10.39 5.24 16.45
C LEU A 36 10.94 6.13 15.32
N MET A 37 10.41 6.00 14.11
CA MET A 37 10.83 6.84 12.98
C MET A 37 10.48 8.31 13.21
N VAL A 38 9.28 8.60 13.69
CA VAL A 38 8.85 9.97 13.98
C VAL A 38 9.77 10.62 15.01
N GLN A 39 10.06 9.90 16.09
CA GLN A 39 10.97 10.40 17.12
C GLN A 39 12.37 10.63 16.58
N THR A 40 12.90 9.68 15.80
CA THR A 40 14.23 9.79 15.16
C THR A 40 14.29 10.98 14.20
N TYR A 41 13.25 11.18 13.38
CA TYR A 41 13.17 12.30 12.44
C TYR A 41 13.19 13.65 13.19
N ARG A 42 12.37 13.77 14.24
CA ARG A 42 12.33 14.96 15.08
C ARG A 42 13.68 15.24 15.72
N ASP A 43 14.39 14.21 16.19
CA ASP A 43 15.70 14.38 16.82
C ASP A 43 16.77 14.84 15.83
N LEU A 44 16.73 14.36 14.58
CA LEU A 44 17.67 14.71 13.52
C LEU A 44 17.40 16.08 12.91
N PHE A 45 16.14 16.36 12.58
CA PHE A 45 15.77 17.51 11.75
C PHE A 45 15.11 18.64 12.55
N LYS A 46 14.75 18.41 13.82
CA LYS A 46 14.07 19.38 14.70
C LYS A 46 12.71 19.86 14.15
N GLU A 47 12.09 19.05 13.31
CA GLU A 47 10.79 19.29 12.68
C GLU A 47 9.92 18.03 12.74
N GLU A 48 8.60 18.19 12.61
CA GLU A 48 7.66 17.07 12.55
C GLU A 48 7.63 16.46 11.14
N PRO A 49 7.75 15.13 11.00
CA PRO A 49 7.61 14.49 9.70
C PRO A 49 6.16 14.55 9.20
N GLN A 50 6.01 14.64 7.89
CA GLN A 50 4.70 14.49 7.25
C GLN A 50 4.38 13.00 7.06
N ILE A 51 3.35 12.51 7.74
CA ILE A 51 2.88 11.13 7.60
C ILE A 51 1.73 11.13 6.60
N GLN A 52 1.90 10.44 5.47
CA GLN A 52 0.95 10.46 4.36
C GLN A 52 0.74 9.06 3.79
N ALA A 53 -0.50 8.82 3.33
CA ALA A 53 -0.79 7.73 2.41
C ALA A 53 -0.66 8.25 0.98
N ILE A 54 -0.11 7.45 0.08
CA ILE A 54 0.01 7.76 -1.33
C ILE A 54 -0.86 6.84 -2.17
N HIS A 55 -1.36 7.33 -3.29
CA HIS A 55 -2.08 6.51 -4.27
C HIS A 55 -1.11 5.91 -5.29
N ALA A 56 -0.18 5.10 -4.81
CA ALA A 56 0.85 4.42 -5.60
C ALA A 56 1.16 3.04 -5.01
N GLY A 57 1.77 2.17 -5.82
CA GLY A 57 2.26 0.87 -5.36
C GLY A 57 3.59 0.99 -4.61
N LEU A 58 3.67 0.36 -3.45
CA LEU A 58 4.89 0.22 -2.64
C LEU A 58 5.07 -1.26 -2.28
N GLU A 59 6.31 -1.72 -2.26
CA GLU A 59 6.67 -3.10 -1.96
C GLU A 59 6.25 -3.52 -0.53
N CYS A 60 6.03 -2.55 0.38
CA CYS A 60 5.47 -2.79 1.70
C CYS A 60 4.11 -3.51 1.66
N GLY A 61 3.30 -3.31 0.62
CA GLY A 61 2.06 -4.06 0.44
C GLY A 61 2.32 -5.55 0.22
N ILE A 62 3.33 -5.87 -0.60
CA ILE A 62 3.73 -7.26 -0.86
C ILE A 62 4.33 -7.89 0.42
N PHE A 63 5.23 -7.18 1.10
CA PHE A 63 5.91 -7.72 2.28
C PHE A 63 4.95 -7.97 3.45
N SER A 64 4.07 -7.00 3.76
CA SER A 64 3.08 -7.16 4.83
C SER A 64 2.06 -8.27 4.54
N GLY A 65 1.70 -8.49 3.27
CA GLY A 65 0.84 -9.60 2.86
C GLY A 65 1.52 -10.99 2.92
N LYS A 66 2.86 -11.05 3.04
CA LYS A 66 3.62 -12.30 3.08
C LYS A 66 4.23 -12.63 4.43
N ILE A 67 4.46 -11.61 5.26
CA ILE A 67 5.10 -11.75 6.57
C ILE A 67 4.07 -11.34 7.62
N GLU A 68 3.50 -12.34 8.30
CA GLU A 68 2.49 -12.12 9.33
C GLU A 68 3.05 -11.24 10.46
N GLY A 69 2.29 -10.21 10.84
CA GLY A 69 2.66 -9.30 11.92
C GLY A 69 3.76 -8.31 11.58
N LEU A 70 4.26 -8.26 10.33
CA LEU A 70 5.27 -7.29 9.92
C LEU A 70 4.80 -5.85 10.20
N ASP A 71 5.63 -5.12 10.94
CA ASP A 71 5.52 -3.67 11.08
C ASP A 71 6.56 -3.02 10.17
N CYS A 72 6.12 -2.21 9.21
CA CYS A 72 6.99 -1.58 8.23
C CYS A 72 6.52 -0.17 7.90
N ILE A 73 7.44 0.65 7.42
CA ILE A 73 7.22 2.03 6.96
C ILE A 73 8.02 2.27 5.67
N SER A 74 7.59 3.21 4.83
CA SER A 74 8.25 3.61 3.57
C SER A 74 8.34 5.12 3.46
#